data_AF-A0A970SY65-F1
#
_entry.id   AF-A0A970SY65-F1
#
_cell.length_a   1.000
_cell.length_b   1.000
_cell.length_c   1.000
_cell.angle_alpha   90.00
_cell.angle_beta   90.00
_cell.angle_gamma   90.00
#
_symmetry.space_group_name_H-M   'P 1'
#
loop_
_entity.id
_entity.type
_entity.pdbx_description
1 polymer ?
#
loop_
_entity_poly.entity_id
_entity_poly.type
_entity_poly.pdbx_seq_one_letter_code
_entity_poly.pdbx_strand_id
1 'polypeptide(L)'
;MKFVVTTTQSQEDISPALKELIDHSGFDFVPRRGRGLAGIAAASAADGVIVGETDGPVLYIHGEKLFFHPGMAKSRIAAYRKKGQEDLLIKACQLQPGWSFLDCTLGMGADAIVASYFSGTGRITGVESEAAIAAVIGWGMKMYAGRMAWLNRAVNRIEVVCSHHQRYLPRLPELAYDIVYFDPMFEQPLLKSQPLN
;
A
#
# COMPACT_ATOMS: atom_id res chain seq x y z
N MET A 1 1.74 9.56 15.56
CA MET A 1 0.47 8.89 15.87
C MET A 1 0.76 7.50 16.42
N LYS A 2 -0.03 7.01 17.38
CA LYS A 2 0.06 5.66 17.94
C LYS A 2 -1.01 4.76 17.32
N PHE A 3 -0.62 3.60 16.85
CA PHE A 3 -1.52 2.59 16.28
C PHE A 3 -1.37 1.27 17.02
N VAL A 4 -2.46 0.51 17.10
CA VAL A 4 -2.47 -0.86 17.65
C VAL A 4 -3.11 -1.82 16.67
N VAL A 5 -2.72 -3.08 16.74
CA VAL A 5 -3.27 -4.15 15.91
C VAL A 5 -4.20 -5.01 16.76
N THR A 6 -5.34 -5.40 16.21
CA THR A 6 -6.29 -6.34 16.84
C THR A 6 -6.80 -7.32 15.79
N THR A 7 -7.47 -8.37 16.23
CA THR A 7 -8.27 -9.24 15.38
C THR A 7 -9.72 -8.74 15.26
N THR A 8 -10.53 -9.44 14.47
CA THR A 8 -11.99 -9.24 14.40
C THR A 8 -12.69 -9.77 15.67
N GLN A 9 -13.99 -9.52 15.81
CA GLN A 9 -14.78 -10.10 16.91
C GLN A 9 -15.06 -11.59 16.73
N SER A 10 -15.13 -12.07 15.49
CA SER A 10 -15.45 -13.48 15.18
C SER A 10 -14.22 -14.38 15.11
N GLN A 11 -13.02 -13.80 14.97
CA GLN A 11 -11.76 -14.52 14.90
C GLN A 11 -10.79 -13.87 15.87
N GLU A 12 -10.52 -14.51 17.01
CA GLU A 12 -9.62 -13.97 18.04
C GLU A 12 -8.16 -14.47 17.91
N ASP A 13 -7.94 -15.51 17.10
CA ASP A 13 -6.62 -16.07 16.86
C ASP A 13 -5.79 -15.18 15.92
N ILE A 14 -4.50 -15.07 16.23
CA ILE A 14 -3.54 -14.37 15.37
C ILE A 14 -3.19 -15.28 14.19
N SER A 15 -3.63 -14.94 12.99
CA SER A 15 -3.22 -15.64 11.77
C SER A 15 -1.72 -15.43 11.50
N PRO A 16 -1.04 -16.33 10.76
CA PRO A 16 0.36 -16.13 10.37
C PRO A 16 0.61 -14.79 9.66
N ALA A 17 -0.30 -14.39 8.76
CA ALA A 17 -0.22 -13.11 8.07
C ALA A 17 -0.35 -11.92 9.04
N LEU A 18 -1.24 -12.00 10.02
CA LEU A 18 -1.37 -10.94 11.04
C LEU A 18 -0.14 -10.89 11.96
N LYS A 19 0.44 -12.05 12.30
CA LYS A 19 1.67 -12.13 13.09
C LYS A 19 2.82 -11.45 12.38
N GLU A 20 3.00 -11.74 11.10
CA GLU A 20 4.02 -11.08 10.30
C GLU A 20 3.74 -9.56 10.17
N LEU A 21 2.48 -9.12 10.08
CA LEU A 21 2.14 -7.70 10.11
C LEU A 21 2.59 -7.02 11.40
N ILE A 22 2.30 -7.64 12.55
CA ILE A 22 2.71 -7.15 13.86
C ILE A 22 4.24 -7.05 13.93
N ASP A 23 4.95 -8.09 13.51
CA ASP A 23 6.41 -8.14 13.58
C ASP A 23 7.09 -7.10 12.68
N HIS A 24 6.59 -6.91 11.45
CA HIS A 24 7.18 -5.97 10.51
C HIS A 24 6.83 -4.51 10.83
N SER A 25 5.63 -4.25 11.37
CA SER A 25 5.19 -2.89 11.70
C SER A 25 5.69 -2.41 13.05
N GLY A 26 5.97 -3.33 13.99
CA GLY A 26 6.33 -3.00 15.36
C GLY A 26 5.16 -2.45 16.19
N PHE A 27 3.91 -2.58 15.71
CA PHE A 27 2.74 -2.13 16.46
C PHE A 27 2.33 -3.12 17.54
N ASP A 28 1.86 -2.59 18.67
CA ASP A 28 1.37 -3.41 19.78
C ASP A 28 0.10 -4.18 19.37
N PHE A 29 0.08 -5.48 19.68
CA PHE A 29 -1.14 -6.28 19.55
C PHE A 29 -2.01 -6.16 20.79
N VAL A 30 -3.30 -5.89 20.59
CA VAL A 30 -4.32 -5.77 21.63
C VAL A 30 -5.44 -6.78 21.35
N PRO A 31 -5.69 -7.76 22.22
CA PRO A 31 -6.76 -8.73 22.02
C PRO A 31 -8.15 -8.08 21.92
N ARG A 32 -8.98 -8.59 21.00
CA ARG A 32 -10.32 -8.06 20.74
C ARG A 32 -11.25 -8.21 21.96
N ARG A 33 -11.41 -9.42 22.49
CA ARG A 33 -12.18 -9.74 23.72
C ARG A 33 -13.56 -9.07 23.77
N GLY A 34 -14.27 -9.07 22.64
CA GLY A 34 -15.57 -8.42 22.50
C GLY A 34 -15.60 -6.88 22.57
N ARG A 35 -14.45 -6.20 22.77
CA ARG A 35 -14.39 -4.73 22.84
C ARG A 35 -14.61 -4.12 21.45
N GLY A 36 -15.29 -2.97 21.43
CA GLY A 36 -15.38 -2.14 20.23
C GLY A 36 -14.05 -1.45 19.90
N LEU A 37 -13.87 -1.05 18.63
CA LEU A 37 -12.64 -0.37 18.16
C LEU A 37 -12.34 0.90 18.95
N ALA A 38 -13.35 1.73 19.20
CA ALA A 38 -13.20 2.95 19.98
C ALA A 38 -12.71 2.66 21.42
N GLY A 39 -13.21 1.57 22.03
CA GLY A 39 -12.77 1.15 23.36
C GLY A 39 -11.32 0.65 23.37
N ILE A 40 -10.89 -0.05 22.32
CA ILE A 40 -9.49 -0.49 22.16
C ILE A 40 -8.57 0.72 21.98
N ALA A 41 -8.95 1.66 21.12
CA ALA A 41 -8.20 2.89 20.88
C ALA A 41 -8.03 3.69 22.18
N ALA A 42 -9.13 3.94 22.91
CA ALA A 42 -9.11 4.68 24.18
C ALA A 42 -8.26 3.98 25.25
N ALA A 43 -8.44 2.67 25.45
CA ALA A 43 -7.68 1.92 26.46
C ALA A 43 -6.17 1.85 26.16
N SER A 44 -5.80 1.98 24.88
CA SER A 44 -4.41 1.92 24.43
C SER A 44 -3.79 3.29 24.22
N ALA A 45 -4.54 4.38 24.43
CA ALA A 45 -4.20 5.74 24.02
C ALA A 45 -3.71 5.80 22.56
N ALA A 46 -4.38 5.06 21.67
CA ALA A 46 -4.06 4.96 20.25
C ALA A 46 -4.95 5.88 19.41
N ASP A 47 -4.36 6.47 18.37
CA ASP A 47 -5.05 7.30 17.39
C ASP A 47 -5.85 6.46 16.38
N GLY A 48 -5.49 5.19 16.20
CA GLY A 48 -6.15 4.27 15.31
C GLY A 48 -5.92 2.80 15.63
N VAL A 49 -6.74 1.95 15.02
CA VAL A 49 -6.71 0.50 15.21
C VAL A 49 -6.66 -0.20 13.87
N ILE A 50 -5.66 -1.05 13.67
CA ILE A 50 -5.57 -1.96 12.52
C ILE A 50 -6.23 -3.28 12.89
N VAL A 51 -7.16 -3.74 12.07
CA VAL A 51 -7.86 -5.00 12.24
C VAL A 51 -7.34 -5.98 11.19
N GLY A 52 -6.86 -7.15 11.62
CA GLY A 52 -6.57 -8.25 10.70
C GLY A 52 -7.87 -8.92 10.25
N GLU A 53 -8.35 -8.60 9.05
CA GLU A 53 -9.52 -9.25 8.44
C GLU A 53 -9.09 -10.33 7.44
N THR A 54 -10.04 -11.19 7.02
CA THR A 54 -9.78 -12.30 6.10
C THR A 54 -9.21 -11.83 4.76
N ASP A 55 -9.72 -10.72 4.23
CA ASP A 55 -9.32 -10.18 2.92
C ASP A 55 -8.13 -9.21 3.00
N GLY A 56 -7.54 -9.06 4.19
CA GLY A 56 -6.42 -8.17 4.46
C GLY A 56 -6.65 -7.24 5.65
N PRO A 57 -5.62 -6.50 6.07
CA PRO A 57 -5.76 -5.56 7.18
C PRO A 57 -6.60 -4.34 6.80
N VAL A 58 -7.32 -3.81 7.79
CA VAL A 58 -8.10 -2.57 7.68
C VAL A 58 -7.74 -1.64 8.83
N LEU A 59 -7.30 -0.44 8.50
CA LEU A 59 -7.01 0.63 9.46
C LEU A 59 -8.29 1.43 9.73
N TYR A 60 -8.63 1.63 11.00
CA TYR A 60 -9.74 2.46 11.44
C TYR A 60 -9.20 3.66 12.24
N ILE A 61 -9.55 4.88 11.82
CA ILE A 61 -9.17 6.14 12.48
C ILE A 61 -10.38 7.06 12.45
N HIS A 62 -10.82 7.58 13.60
CA HIS A 62 -11.93 8.55 13.71
C HIS A 62 -13.22 8.18 12.93
N GLY A 63 -13.53 6.89 12.81
CA GLY A 63 -14.70 6.40 12.07
C GLY A 63 -14.47 6.17 10.57
N GLU A 64 -13.35 6.63 10.03
CA GLU A 64 -12.89 6.34 8.68
C GLU A 64 -12.13 5.01 8.63
N LYS A 65 -12.13 4.39 7.45
CA LYS A 65 -11.38 3.16 7.19
C LYS A 65 -10.46 3.27 5.99
N LEU A 66 -9.30 2.65 6.09
CA LEU A 66 -8.33 2.51 5.01
C LEU A 66 -7.96 1.03 4.88
N PHE A 67 -8.01 0.53 3.65
CA PHE A 67 -7.61 -0.83 3.30
C PHE A 67 -7.07 -0.81 1.87
N PHE A 68 -6.29 -1.82 1.51
CA PHE A 68 -5.74 -1.91 0.16
C PHE A 68 -6.83 -2.20 -0.88
N HIS A 69 -6.81 -1.43 -1.97
CA HIS A 69 -7.55 -1.75 -3.19
C HIS A 69 -6.72 -1.29 -4.39
N PRO A 70 -6.63 -2.06 -5.49
CA PRO A 70 -5.79 -1.71 -6.65
C PRO A 70 -6.23 -0.43 -7.39
N GLY A 71 -7.37 0.14 -7.01
CA GLY A 71 -7.84 1.45 -7.45
C GLY A 71 -7.77 1.65 -8.96
N MET A 72 -7.20 2.79 -9.36
CA MET A 72 -7.04 3.19 -10.75
C MET A 72 -5.99 2.39 -11.52
N ALA A 73 -5.09 1.64 -10.85
CA ALA A 73 -4.12 0.80 -11.55
C ALA A 73 -4.83 -0.26 -12.40
N LYS A 74 -5.90 -0.86 -11.86
CA LYS A 74 -6.69 -1.87 -12.58
C LYS A 74 -7.30 -1.30 -13.87
N SER A 75 -7.89 -0.10 -13.82
CA SER A 75 -8.53 0.51 -14.98
C SER A 75 -7.50 0.94 -16.02
N ARG A 76 -6.37 1.51 -15.59
CA ARG A 76 -5.23 1.87 -16.44
C ARG A 76 -4.65 0.66 -17.20
N ILE A 77 -4.33 -0.41 -16.47
CA ILE A 77 -3.82 -1.65 -17.10
C ILE A 77 -4.89 -2.29 -18.00
N ALA A 78 -6.16 -2.26 -17.60
CA ALA A 78 -7.24 -2.80 -18.43
C ALA A 78 -7.44 -2.01 -19.72
N ALA A 79 -7.28 -0.69 -19.71
CA ALA A 79 -7.33 0.16 -20.90
C ALA A 79 -6.24 -0.23 -21.90
N TYR A 80 -5.00 -0.38 -21.44
CA TYR A 80 -3.90 -0.92 -22.25
C TYR A 80 -4.23 -2.30 -22.83
N ARG A 81 -4.62 -3.26 -21.97
CA ARG A 81 -4.87 -4.65 -22.38
C ARG A 81 -6.02 -4.80 -23.38
N LYS A 82 -7.06 -3.96 -23.29
CA LYS A 82 -8.27 -4.09 -24.11
C LYS A 82 -8.25 -3.19 -25.34
N LYS A 83 -7.64 -2.02 -25.26
CA LYS A 83 -7.71 -0.97 -26.28
C LYS A 83 -6.35 -0.59 -26.86
N GLY A 84 -5.25 -1.14 -26.34
CA GLY A 84 -3.89 -0.70 -26.69
C GLY A 84 -3.59 0.73 -26.23
N GLN A 85 -4.38 1.28 -25.31
CA GLN A 85 -4.18 2.64 -24.82
C GLN A 85 -2.90 2.70 -23.98
N GLU A 86 -1.94 3.52 -24.43
CA GLU A 86 -0.69 3.76 -23.72
C GLU A 86 -0.95 4.44 -22.36
N ASP A 87 -0.25 3.97 -21.32
CA ASP A 87 -0.31 4.56 -19.99
C ASP A 87 0.66 5.76 -19.91
N LEU A 88 0.19 6.90 -19.38
CA LEU A 88 0.95 8.13 -19.39
C LEU A 88 2.21 8.07 -18.50
N LEU A 89 2.16 7.37 -17.37
CA LEU A 89 3.32 7.16 -16.51
C LEU A 89 4.38 6.35 -17.28
N ILE A 90 3.96 5.26 -17.91
CA ILE A 90 4.86 4.37 -18.65
C ILE A 90 5.50 5.10 -19.83
N LYS A 91 4.71 5.91 -20.55
CA LYS A 91 5.20 6.78 -21.63
C LYS A 91 6.25 7.77 -21.13
N ALA A 92 5.96 8.45 -20.02
CA ALA A 92 6.84 9.48 -19.46
C ALA A 92 8.16 8.88 -18.95
N CYS A 93 8.09 7.75 -18.25
CA CYS A 93 9.26 7.05 -17.72
C CYS A 93 10.03 6.27 -18.79
N GLN A 94 9.43 6.03 -19.97
CA GLN A 94 9.96 5.10 -20.98
C GLN A 94 10.32 3.73 -20.38
N LEU A 95 9.53 3.27 -19.40
CA LEU A 95 9.83 2.09 -18.61
C LEU A 95 9.92 0.85 -19.50
N GLN A 96 11.04 0.13 -19.42
CA GLN A 96 11.25 -1.10 -20.18
C GLN A 96 10.96 -2.36 -19.34
N PRO A 97 10.61 -3.49 -19.99
CA PRO A 97 10.57 -4.78 -19.32
C PRO A 97 11.91 -5.12 -18.66
N GLY A 98 11.87 -5.60 -17.42
CA GLY A 98 13.02 -5.97 -16.60
C GLY A 98 13.56 -4.83 -15.75
N TRP A 99 13.19 -3.57 -16.03
CA TRP A 99 13.70 -2.41 -15.28
C TRP A 99 13.13 -2.30 -13.88
N SER A 100 13.99 -1.90 -12.97
CA SER A 100 13.68 -1.61 -11.59
C SER A 100 13.06 -0.22 -11.42
N PHE A 101 12.05 -0.12 -10.56
CA PHE A 101 11.27 1.09 -10.32
C PHE A 101 11.12 1.34 -8.83
N LEU A 102 11.44 2.57 -8.41
CA LEU A 102 11.27 3.04 -7.04
C LEU A 102 10.20 4.14 -6.99
N ASP A 103 9.06 3.85 -6.37
CA ASP A 103 8.04 4.84 -6.03
C ASP A 103 8.38 5.44 -4.65
N CYS A 104 8.75 6.71 -4.60
CA CYS A 104 9.14 7.38 -3.35
C CYS A 104 7.96 7.96 -2.55
N THR A 105 6.74 7.80 -3.06
CA THR A 105 5.50 8.37 -2.51
C THR A 105 4.36 7.37 -2.71
N LEU A 106 4.58 6.13 -2.24
CA LEU A 106 3.74 4.98 -2.59
C LEU A 106 2.25 5.25 -2.37
N GLY A 107 1.86 5.79 -1.19
CA GLY A 107 0.47 6.01 -0.84
C GLY A 107 -0.37 4.74 -1.01
N MET A 108 -1.37 4.78 -1.90
CA MET A 108 -2.24 3.64 -2.20
C MET A 108 -1.63 2.65 -3.21
N GLY A 109 -0.50 3.01 -3.84
CA GLY A 109 0.29 2.16 -4.71
C GLY A 109 -0.20 1.99 -6.14
N ALA A 110 -1.06 2.88 -6.62
CA ALA A 110 -1.61 2.79 -7.97
C ALA A 110 -0.51 2.84 -9.05
N ASP A 111 0.44 3.77 -8.94
CA ASP A 111 1.56 3.90 -9.88
C ASP A 111 2.53 2.73 -9.78
N ALA A 112 2.91 2.32 -8.57
CA ALA A 112 3.71 1.13 -8.35
C ALA A 112 3.11 -0.14 -9.00
N ILE A 113 1.79 -0.35 -8.93
CA ILE A 113 1.12 -1.48 -9.60
C ILE A 113 1.21 -1.38 -11.11
N VAL A 114 1.03 -0.18 -11.68
CA VAL A 114 1.15 0.04 -13.12
C VAL A 114 2.59 -0.22 -13.56
N ALA A 115 3.58 0.40 -12.90
CA ALA A 115 5.00 0.16 -13.16
C ALA A 115 5.33 -1.34 -13.05
N SER A 116 4.81 -2.02 -12.04
CA SER A 116 5.00 -3.46 -11.85
C SER A 116 4.43 -4.30 -12.98
N TYR A 117 3.28 -3.93 -13.53
CA TYR A 117 2.70 -4.66 -14.64
C TYR A 117 3.55 -4.56 -15.90
N PHE A 118 4.06 -3.37 -16.22
CA PHE A 118 4.81 -3.12 -17.46
C PHE A 118 6.29 -3.51 -17.36
N SER A 119 6.92 -3.33 -16.20
CA SER A 119 8.27 -3.82 -15.94
C SER A 119 8.34 -5.35 -16.01
N GLY A 120 7.25 -6.07 -15.75
CA GLY A 120 7.23 -7.51 -15.91
C GLY A 120 8.06 -8.22 -14.84
N THR A 121 9.36 -8.42 -15.03
CA THR A 121 10.26 -9.10 -14.07
C THR A 121 11.12 -8.16 -13.23
N GLY A 122 11.14 -6.85 -13.51
CA GLY A 122 11.97 -5.91 -12.77
C GLY A 122 11.50 -5.64 -11.33
N ARG A 123 12.44 -5.26 -10.47
CA ARG A 123 12.17 -5.00 -9.04
C ARG A 123 11.33 -3.74 -8.86
N ILE A 124 10.25 -3.83 -8.08
CA ILE A 124 9.38 -2.69 -7.78
C ILE A 124 9.37 -2.47 -6.28
N THR A 125 9.77 -1.28 -5.87
CA THR A 125 9.77 -0.89 -4.45
C THR A 125 8.96 0.39 -4.28
N GLY A 126 8.08 0.40 -3.28
CA GLY A 126 7.34 1.57 -2.86
C GLY A 126 7.74 2.00 -1.47
N VAL A 127 8.03 3.29 -1.28
CA VAL A 127 8.39 3.89 0.00
C VAL A 127 7.21 4.69 0.51
N GLU A 128 6.79 4.39 1.74
CA GLU A 128 5.72 5.09 2.44
C GLU A 128 6.21 5.53 3.82
N SER A 129 6.04 6.81 4.16
CA SER A 129 6.51 7.38 5.41
C SER A 129 5.58 7.12 6.58
N GLU A 130 4.28 7.01 6.32
CA GLU A 130 3.27 6.77 7.36
C GLU A 130 3.18 5.28 7.67
N ALA A 131 3.69 4.88 8.82
CA ALA A 131 3.82 3.47 9.21
C ALA A 131 2.51 2.68 9.15
N ALA A 132 1.38 3.30 9.51
CA ALA A 132 0.07 2.64 9.44
C ALA A 132 -0.37 2.40 7.99
N ILE A 133 -0.12 3.36 7.10
CA ILE A 133 -0.42 3.22 5.67
C ILE A 133 0.51 2.18 5.05
N ALA A 134 1.82 2.27 5.29
CA ALA A 134 2.81 1.32 4.81
C ALA A 134 2.45 -0.13 5.23
N ALA A 135 2.05 -0.32 6.49
CA ALA A 135 1.62 -1.61 7.00
C ALA A 135 0.36 -2.09 6.27
N VAL A 136 -0.72 -1.31 6.24
CA VAL A 136 -2.00 -1.75 5.67
C VAL A 136 -1.91 -1.96 4.16
N ILE A 137 -1.25 -1.05 3.43
CA ILE A 137 -1.09 -1.16 1.99
C ILE A 137 -0.15 -2.30 1.63
N GLY A 138 1.04 -2.39 2.25
CA GLY A 138 1.99 -3.45 1.95
C GLY A 138 1.45 -4.84 2.24
N TRP A 139 0.76 -5.03 3.36
CA TRP A 139 0.12 -6.29 3.69
C TRP A 139 -1.09 -6.60 2.83
N GLY A 140 -1.93 -5.60 2.57
CA GLY A 140 -3.06 -5.75 1.66
C GLY A 140 -2.62 -6.12 0.24
N MET A 141 -1.48 -5.59 -0.24
CA MET A 141 -0.87 -6.00 -1.51
C MET A 141 -0.41 -7.47 -1.47
N LYS A 142 0.30 -7.90 -0.41
CA LYS A 142 0.75 -9.29 -0.28
C LYS A 142 -0.41 -10.30 -0.27
N MET A 143 -1.51 -9.95 0.41
CA MET A 143 -2.69 -10.80 0.57
C MET A 143 -3.66 -10.70 -0.62
N TYR A 144 -3.44 -9.78 -1.56
CA TYR A 144 -4.37 -9.54 -2.64
C TYR A 144 -4.59 -10.79 -3.51
N ALA A 145 -5.84 -11.26 -3.52
CA ALA A 145 -6.28 -12.45 -4.24
C ALA A 145 -7.51 -12.14 -5.11
N GLY A 146 -7.30 -11.40 -6.19
CA GLY A 146 -8.35 -11.09 -7.16
C GLY A 146 -8.61 -12.20 -8.18
N ARG A 147 -9.66 -12.05 -8.99
CA ARG A 147 -9.98 -12.97 -10.11
C ARG A 147 -9.01 -12.85 -11.31
N MET A 148 -8.21 -11.79 -11.35
CA MET A 148 -7.39 -11.44 -12.50
C MET A 148 -5.93 -11.80 -12.21
N ALA A 149 -5.47 -12.95 -12.69
CA ALA A 149 -4.11 -13.43 -12.43
C ALA A 149 -3.01 -12.42 -12.79
N TRP A 150 -3.21 -11.65 -13.87
CA TRP A 150 -2.26 -10.61 -14.28
C TRP A 150 -2.19 -9.44 -13.28
N LEU A 151 -3.29 -9.13 -12.58
CA LEU A 151 -3.33 -8.07 -11.58
C LEU A 151 -2.72 -8.57 -10.27
N ASN A 152 -3.06 -9.80 -9.85
CA ASN A 152 -2.46 -10.41 -8.66
C ASN A 152 -0.93 -10.45 -8.78
N ARG A 153 -0.39 -10.85 -9.94
CA ARG A 153 1.06 -10.84 -10.17
C ARG A 153 1.69 -9.44 -10.09
N ALA A 154 0.99 -8.41 -10.58
CA ALA A 154 1.49 -7.04 -10.53
C ALA A 154 1.44 -6.47 -9.11
N VAL A 155 0.43 -6.82 -8.33
CA VAL A 155 0.27 -6.34 -6.95
C VAL A 155 1.23 -7.05 -5.99
N ASN A 156 1.24 -8.38 -5.98
CA ASN A 156 1.83 -9.16 -4.89
C ASN A 156 3.37 -9.15 -4.87
N ARG A 157 4.00 -8.64 -5.93
CA ARG A 157 5.45 -8.55 -6.08
C ARG A 157 6.05 -7.21 -5.66
N ILE A 158 5.21 -6.24 -5.32
CA ILE A 158 5.66 -4.92 -4.90
C ILE A 158 6.22 -5.05 -3.48
N GLU A 159 7.44 -4.59 -3.30
CA GLU A 159 8.06 -4.45 -1.99
C GLU A 159 7.67 -3.11 -1.39
N VAL A 160 7.08 -3.10 -0.21
CA VAL A 160 6.73 -1.87 0.51
C VAL A 160 7.70 -1.65 1.66
N VAL A 161 8.33 -0.48 1.68
CA VAL A 161 9.28 -0.06 2.70
C VAL A 161 8.69 1.10 3.50
N CYS A 162 8.54 0.90 4.81
CA CYS A 162 8.16 1.97 5.73
C CYS A 162 9.37 2.89 6.02
N SER A 163 9.47 4.01 5.30
CA SER A 163 10.53 4.99 5.47
C SER A 163 10.14 6.32 4.83
N HIS A 164 10.79 7.40 5.26
CA HIS A 164 10.75 8.64 4.49
C HIS A 164 11.73 8.55 3.31
N HIS A 165 11.35 8.98 2.11
CA HIS A 165 12.21 8.88 0.92
C HIS A 165 13.56 9.59 1.11
N GLN A 166 13.59 10.73 1.81
CA GLN A 166 14.84 11.45 2.16
C GLN A 166 15.80 10.63 3.05
N ARG A 167 15.29 9.63 3.80
CA ARG A 167 16.11 8.70 4.60
C ARG A 167 16.43 7.43 3.83
N TYR A 168 15.55 7.01 2.93
CA TYR A 168 15.70 5.79 2.14
C TYR A 168 16.74 5.96 1.03
N LEU A 169 16.60 7.00 0.21
CA LEU A 169 17.43 7.23 -0.99
C LEU A 169 18.95 7.30 -0.69
N PRO A 170 19.42 8.03 0.34
CA PRO A 170 20.86 8.12 0.60
C PRO A 170 21.52 6.81 1.05
N ARG A 171 20.73 5.78 1.38
CA ARG A 171 21.23 4.46 1.80
C ARG A 171 21.35 3.48 0.65
N LEU A 172 20.83 3.83 -0.52
CA LEU A 172 20.88 2.97 -1.69
C LEU A 172 22.27 3.04 -2.34
N PRO A 173 22.77 1.93 -2.89
CA PRO A 173 23.96 1.97 -3.72
C PRO A 173 23.71 2.80 -4.99
N GLU A 174 24.80 3.22 -5.63
CA GLU A 174 24.71 3.85 -6.95
C GLU A 174 23.99 2.92 -7.94
N LEU A 175 23.20 3.52 -8.84
CA LEU A 175 22.47 2.82 -9.89
C LEU A 175 21.55 1.68 -9.37
N ALA A 176 21.03 1.82 -8.14
CA ALA A 176 20.15 0.82 -7.54
C ALA A 176 18.81 0.63 -8.27
N TYR A 177 18.32 1.67 -8.95
CA TYR A 177 17.06 1.64 -9.68
C TYR A 177 17.21 2.31 -11.05
N ASP A 178 16.51 1.78 -12.06
CA ASP A 178 16.45 2.37 -13.40
C ASP A 178 15.54 3.60 -13.42
N ILE A 179 14.46 3.58 -12.63
CA ILE A 179 13.51 4.69 -12.48
C ILE A 179 13.30 5.01 -11.00
N VAL A 180 13.35 6.32 -10.66
CA VAL A 180 12.92 6.86 -9.38
C VAL A 180 11.78 7.84 -9.63
N TYR A 181 10.63 7.59 -9.01
CA TYR A 181 9.37 8.30 -9.24
C TYR A 181 8.88 9.01 -7.97
N PHE A 182 8.29 10.19 -8.17
CA PHE A 182 7.67 10.99 -7.12
C PHE A 182 6.33 11.55 -7.62
N ASP A 183 5.28 11.29 -6.84
CA ASP A 183 3.95 11.90 -6.94
C ASP A 183 3.49 12.29 -5.54
N PRO A 184 4.10 13.33 -4.93
CA PRO A 184 3.75 13.73 -3.59
C PRO A 184 2.34 14.32 -3.56
N MET A 185 1.60 14.07 -2.48
CA MET A 185 0.42 14.87 -2.22
C MET A 185 0.82 16.34 -2.06
N PHE A 186 0.10 17.24 -2.72
CA PHE A 186 0.32 18.68 -2.59
C PHE A 186 0.22 19.12 -1.13
N GLU A 187 1.15 19.98 -0.68
CA GLU A 187 1.16 20.53 0.69
C GLU A 187 -0.14 21.26 1.04
N GLN A 188 -0.79 21.86 0.05
CA GLN A 188 -2.12 22.46 0.16
C GLN A 188 -3.09 21.71 -0.75
N PRO A 189 -3.86 20.75 -0.21
CA PRO A 189 -4.83 20.03 -1.02
C PRO A 189 -5.92 21.00 -1.49
N LEU A 190 -6.11 21.08 -2.81
CA LEU A 190 -7.27 21.76 -3.38
C LEU A 190 -8.51 20.89 -3.14
N LEU A 191 -9.21 21.10 -2.02
CA LEU A 191 -10.44 20.36 -1.66
C LEU A 191 -11.59 20.53 -2.69
N LYS A 192 -11.41 21.41 -3.69
CA LYS A 192 -12.39 21.71 -4.75
C LYS A 192 -12.10 21.04 -6.09
N SER A 193 -11.11 20.17 -6.22
CA SER A 193 -10.91 19.42 -7.46
C SER A 193 -12.02 18.37 -7.62
N GLN A 194 -13.16 18.81 -8.17
CA GLN A 194 -14.11 17.92 -8.82
C GLN A 194 -13.47 17.45 -10.13
N PRO A 195 -13.60 16.18 -10.51
CA PRO A 195 -13.30 15.78 -11.88
C PRO A 195 -14.13 16.65 -12.81
N LEU A 196 -13.48 17.30 -13.78
CA LEU A 196 -14.17 17.96 -14.88
C LEU A 196 -14.95 16.88 -15.62
N ASN A 197 -16.28 16.94 -15.51
CA ASN A 197 -17.19 16.14 -16.33
C ASN A 197 -17.06 16.55 -17.80
#